data_AF-A0A351SP26-F1
#
_entry.id   AF-A0A351SP26-F1
#
_cell.length_a   1.000
_cell.length_b   1.000
_cell.length_c   1.000
_cell.angle_alpha   90.00
_cell.angle_beta   90.00
_cell.angle_gamma   90.00
#
_symmetry.space_group_name_H-M   'P 1'
#
loop_
_entity.id
_entity.type
_entity.pdbx_description
1 polymer ?
#
loop_
_entity_poly.entity_id
_entity_poly.type
_entity_poly.pdbx_seq_one_letter_code
_entity_poly.pdbx_strand_id
1 'polypeptide(L)'
;MTGKYIVIFAISLMPILELRGGLIAASLMDVPIWQAFLVCIGANILIIPFVLFFVETLLAILSKIDFLRILIEKFKEKTLKKKDTIEKYGYLGIMLFVAVPVPGSGAWTGCLLAVLLGLDKKKSFLAALGGLFIAGVVMLIFSYGILKGIVG
;
A
#
# COMPACT_ATOMS: atom_id res chain seq x y z
N MET A 1 17.12 -15.08 13.48
CA MET A 1 15.82 -15.37 12.84
C MET A 1 14.85 -14.19 12.92
N THR A 2 14.62 -13.60 14.09
CA THR A 2 13.61 -12.52 14.29
C THR A 2 13.85 -11.25 13.47
N GLY A 3 15.12 -10.87 13.24
CA GLY A 3 15.46 -9.65 12.50
C GLY A 3 14.88 -9.58 11.08
N LYS A 4 14.74 -10.73 10.39
CA LYS A 4 14.18 -10.78 9.03
C LYS A 4 12.71 -10.31 9.01
N TYR A 5 11.90 -10.75 9.97
CA TYR A 5 10.49 -10.38 10.05
C TYR A 5 10.29 -8.90 10.40
N ILE A 6 11.15 -8.34 11.25
CA ILE A 6 11.11 -6.90 11.58
C ILE A 6 11.40 -6.06 10.34
N VAL A 7 12.39 -6.46 9.54
CA VAL A 7 12.72 -5.76 8.28
C VAL A 7 11.56 -5.85 7.29
N ILE A 8 11.01 -7.03 7.07
CA ILE A 8 9.86 -7.23 6.17
C ILE A 8 8.64 -6.43 6.62
N PHE A 9 8.38 -6.41 7.93
CA PHE A 9 7.29 -5.63 8.52
C PHE A 9 7.51 -4.13 8.30
N ALA A 10 8.72 -3.62 8.59
CA ALA A 10 9.06 -2.22 8.39
C ALA A 10 8.94 -1.79 6.92
N ILE A 11 9.43 -2.62 5.99
CA ILE A 11 9.27 -2.42 4.54
C ILE A 11 7.79 -2.39 4.16
N SER A 12 6.99 -3.29 4.73
CA SER A 12 5.55 -3.38 4.45
C SER A 12 4.74 -2.19 4.97
N LEU A 13 5.27 -1.47 5.95
CA LEU A 13 4.67 -0.23 6.44
C LEU A 13 5.04 0.98 5.58
N MET A 14 6.17 0.96 4.88
CA MET A 14 6.62 2.11 4.09
C MET A 14 5.69 2.39 2.90
N PRO A 15 5.37 3.67 2.63
CA PRO A 15 4.66 4.04 1.41
C PRO A 15 5.48 3.61 0.19
N ILE A 16 4.81 3.28 -0.92
CA ILE A 16 5.39 2.75 -2.19
C ILE A 16 5.82 1.28 -2.11
N LEU A 17 6.49 0.85 -1.03
CA LEU A 17 6.97 -0.53 -0.88
C LEU A 17 5.84 -1.48 -0.48
N GLU A 18 5.19 -1.23 0.64
CA GLU A 18 4.00 -1.96 1.10
C GLU A 18 4.11 -3.50 1.06
N LEU A 19 2.98 -4.19 0.91
CA LEU A 19 2.89 -5.63 0.69
C LEU A 19 3.83 -6.12 -0.42
N ARG A 20 4.06 -5.34 -1.48
CA ARG A 20 4.87 -5.75 -2.62
C ARG A 20 6.34 -5.86 -2.27
N GLY A 21 6.89 -4.78 -1.74
CA GLY A 21 8.27 -4.71 -1.26
C GLY A 21 8.50 -5.68 -0.12
N GLY A 22 7.51 -5.84 0.77
CA GLY A 22 7.55 -6.83 1.85
C GLY A 22 7.70 -8.25 1.34
N LEU A 23 6.86 -8.68 0.40
CA LEU A 23 6.90 -10.03 -0.17
C LEU A 23 8.13 -10.29 -1.05
N ILE A 24 8.57 -9.28 -1.82
CA ILE A 24 9.82 -9.38 -2.59
C ILE A 24 11.03 -9.54 -1.64
N ALA A 25 11.14 -8.68 -0.62
CA ALA A 25 12.20 -8.76 0.36
C ALA A 25 12.17 -10.09 1.12
N ALA A 26 10.97 -10.56 1.49
CA ALA A 26 10.80 -11.85 2.16
C ALA A 26 11.28 -13.03 1.32
N SER A 27 11.00 -13.01 0.01
CA SER A 27 11.48 -14.01 -0.94
C SER A 27 13.02 -14.01 -1.03
N LEU A 28 13.63 -12.83 -1.18
CA LEU A 28 15.09 -12.67 -1.23
C LEU A 28 15.80 -13.06 0.07
N MET A 29 15.10 -12.99 1.21
CA MET A 29 15.62 -13.36 2.53
C MET A 29 15.31 -14.81 2.92
N ASP A 30 14.75 -15.62 2.01
CA ASP A 30 14.31 -17.00 2.20
C ASP A 30 13.35 -17.17 3.39
N VAL A 31 12.46 -16.21 3.59
CA VAL A 31 11.41 -16.33 4.61
C VAL A 31 10.28 -17.22 4.07
N PRO A 32 9.78 -18.19 4.85
CA PRO A 32 8.66 -19.03 4.44
C PRO A 32 7.42 -18.23 4.00
N ILE A 33 6.82 -18.65 2.89
CA ILE A 33 5.67 -18.00 2.23
C ILE A 33 4.56 -17.61 3.21
N TRP A 34 4.10 -18.54 4.06
CA TRP A 34 3.02 -18.27 5.01
C TRP A 34 3.38 -17.21 6.04
N GLN A 35 4.61 -17.20 6.52
CA GLN A 35 5.02 -16.22 7.52
C GLN A 35 5.20 -14.83 6.89
N ALA A 36 5.78 -14.78 5.69
CA ALA A 36 5.89 -13.55 4.91
C ALA A 36 4.51 -12.95 4.62
N PHE A 37 3.57 -13.78 4.17
CA PHE A 37 2.21 -13.35 3.86
C PHE A 37 1.49 -12.78 5.10
N LEU A 38 1.53 -13.48 6.24
CA LEU A 38 0.89 -13.03 7.47
C LEU A 38 1.46 -11.70 7.97
N VAL A 39 2.79 -11.56 7.96
CA VAL A 39 3.47 -10.32 8.42
C VAL A 39 3.13 -9.15 7.49
N CYS A 40 3.21 -9.34 6.17
CA CYS A 40 2.97 -8.28 5.20
C CYS A 40 1.48 -7.85 5.20
N ILE A 41 0.55 -8.81 5.23
CA ILE A 41 -0.89 -8.54 5.31
C ILE A 41 -1.22 -7.83 6.63
N GLY A 42 -0.70 -8.32 7.76
CA GLY A 42 -0.92 -7.69 9.07
C GLY A 42 -0.45 -6.24 9.11
N ALA A 43 0.73 -5.94 8.56
CA ALA A 43 1.24 -4.57 8.42
C ALA A 43 0.30 -3.69 7.59
N ASN A 44 -0.25 -4.20 6.49
CA ASN A 44 -1.14 -3.43 5.63
C ASN A 44 -2.55 -3.26 6.23
N ILE A 45 -3.05 -4.25 6.96
CA ILE A 45 -4.31 -4.10 7.71
C ILE A 45 -4.18 -2.98 8.76
N LEU A 46 -3.00 -2.81 9.36
CA LEU A 46 -2.73 -1.70 10.28
C LEU A 46 -2.62 -0.35 9.53
N ILE A 47 -2.00 -0.34 8.36
CA ILE A 47 -1.72 0.90 7.61
C ILE A 47 -2.96 1.49 6.95
N ILE A 48 -3.86 0.67 6.41
CA ILE A 48 -5.09 1.12 5.74
C ILE A 48 -5.93 2.05 6.64
N PRO A 49 -6.34 1.66 7.86
CA PRO A 49 -7.09 2.54 8.74
C PRO A 49 -6.23 3.74 9.17
N PHE A 50 -4.92 3.55 9.40
CA PHE A 50 -4.04 4.66 9.72
C PHE A 50 -4.10 5.76 8.66
N VAL A 51 -3.98 5.40 7.38
CA VAL A 51 -4.07 6.36 6.27
C VAL A 51 -5.46 6.98 6.18
N LEU A 52 -6.53 6.19 6.21
CA LEU A 52 -7.90 6.71 6.05
C LEU A 52 -8.33 7.67 7.15
N PHE A 53 -7.86 7.46 8.39
CA PHE A 53 -8.26 8.28 9.54
C PHE A 53 -7.30 9.43 9.82
N PHE A 54 -5.98 9.21 9.71
CA PHE A 54 -5.00 10.16 10.22
C PHE A 54 -4.26 10.95 9.14
N VAL A 55 -4.25 10.50 7.88
CA VAL A 55 -3.43 11.15 6.84
C VAL A 55 -3.85 12.59 6.59
N GLU A 56 -5.15 12.89 6.64
CA GLU A 56 -5.67 14.24 6.47
C GLU A 56 -5.15 15.19 7.55
N THR A 57 -5.18 14.74 8.81
CA THR A 57 -4.64 15.49 9.96
C THR A 57 -3.13 15.67 9.84
N LEU A 58 -2.41 14.60 9.46
CA LEU A 58 -0.96 14.63 9.27
C LEU A 58 -0.57 15.64 8.17
N LEU A 59 -1.26 15.61 7.03
CA LEU A 59 -1.03 16.55 5.93
C LEU A 59 -1.33 17.99 6.36
N ALA A 60 -2.40 18.23 7.13
CA ALA A 60 -2.73 19.57 7.64
C ALA A 60 -1.67 20.10 8.61
N ILE A 61 -1.12 19.25 9.48
CA ILE A 61 -0.04 19.62 10.41
C ILE A 61 1.24 19.95 9.63
N LEU A 62 1.65 19.07 8.72
CA LEU A 62 2.88 19.26 7.94
C LEU A 62 2.78 20.47 7.00
N SER A 63 1.59 20.80 6.50
CA SER A 63 1.36 21.99 5.67
C SER A 63 1.51 23.32 6.41
N LYS A 64 1.66 23.33 7.75
CA LYS A 64 1.96 24.55 8.52
C LYS A 64 3.41 25.02 8.35
N ILE A 65 4.28 24.18 7.82
CA ILE A 65 5.69 24.49 7.57
C ILE A 65 5.84 24.82 6.08
N ASP A 66 6.24 26.05 5.74
CA ASP A 66 6.22 26.57 4.37
C ASP A 66 6.98 25.70 3.36
N PHE A 67 8.16 25.19 3.76
CA PHE A 67 8.94 24.28 2.92
C PHE A 67 8.21 22.96 2.64
N LEU A 68 7.59 22.37 3.68
CA LEU A 68 6.86 21.11 3.56
C LEU A 68 5.55 21.28 2.81
N ARG A 69 4.91 22.45 2.91
CA ARG A 69 3.68 22.75 2.17
C ARG A 69 3.85 22.54 0.67
N ILE A 70 4.93 23.07 0.07
CA ILE A 70 5.22 22.90 -1.36
C ILE A 70 5.41 21.42 -1.71
N LEU A 71 6.11 20.66 -0.86
CA LEU A 71 6.32 19.23 -1.06
C LEU A 71 5.01 18.43 -0.98
N ILE A 72 4.15 18.77 -0.02
CA ILE A 72 2.85 18.13 0.18
C ILE A 72 1.91 18.43 -0.97
N GLU A 73 1.83 19.67 -1.44
CA GLU A 73 1.00 20.05 -2.58
C GLU A 73 1.45 19.27 -3.83
N LYS A 74 2.76 19.22 -4.12
CA LYS A 74 3.31 18.38 -5.21
C LYS A 74 2.98 16.90 -5.03
N PHE A 75 3.04 16.38 -3.81
CA PHE A 75 2.72 14.98 -3.51
C PHE A 75 1.22 14.69 -3.72
N LYS A 76 0.34 15.58 -3.27
CA LYS A 76 -1.11 15.51 -3.50
C LYS A 76 -1.43 15.57 -4.99
N GLU A 77 -0.86 16.51 -5.73
CA GLU A 77 -1.02 16.62 -7.19
C GLU A 77 -0.57 15.35 -7.91
N LYS A 78 0.61 14.83 -7.57
CA LYS A 78 1.13 13.58 -8.14
C LYS A 78 0.22 12.39 -7.85
N THR A 79 -0.39 12.36 -6.67
CA THR A 79 -1.34 11.32 -6.28
C THR A 79 -2.64 11.45 -7.06
N LEU A 80 -3.20 12.66 -7.13
CA LEU A 80 -4.44 12.96 -7.85
C LEU A 80 -4.32 12.68 -9.36
N LYS A 81 -3.14 12.75 -9.97
CA LYS A 81 -2.92 12.30 -11.36
C LYS A 81 -3.23 10.82 -11.59
N LYS A 82 -3.38 10.01 -10.53
CA LYS A 82 -3.71 8.59 -10.60
C LYS A 82 -5.19 8.29 -10.27
N LYS A 83 -6.02 9.32 -10.14
CA LYS A 83 -7.41 9.18 -9.67
C LYS A 83 -8.35 8.55 -10.68
N ASP A 84 -8.03 8.55 -11.97
CA ASP A 84 -8.94 8.18 -13.06
C ASP A 84 -9.66 6.84 -12.84
N THR A 85 -8.95 5.82 -12.36
CA THR A 85 -9.54 4.51 -12.04
C THR A 85 -10.55 4.60 -10.89
N ILE A 86 -10.26 5.40 -9.87
CA ILE A 86 -11.11 5.56 -8.69
C ILE A 86 -12.31 6.46 -9.01
N GLU A 87 -12.14 7.52 -9.80
CA GLU A 87 -13.25 8.35 -10.25
C GLU A 87 -14.21 7.56 -11.15
N LYS A 88 -13.69 6.69 -12.02
CA LYS A 88 -14.51 5.89 -12.94
C LYS A 88 -15.24 4.74 -12.27
N TYR A 89 -14.61 4.05 -11.33
CA TYR A 89 -15.13 2.80 -10.73
C TYR A 89 -15.48 2.93 -9.23
N GLY A 90 -15.32 4.12 -8.64
CA GLY A 90 -15.58 4.37 -7.22
C GLY A 90 -14.80 3.45 -6.30
N TYR A 91 -15.49 2.78 -5.38
CA TYR A 91 -14.90 1.82 -4.44
C TYR A 91 -14.29 0.61 -5.15
N LEU A 92 -14.86 0.13 -6.25
CA LEU A 92 -14.22 -0.91 -7.06
C LEU A 92 -12.92 -0.39 -7.69
N GLY A 93 -12.87 0.90 -8.02
CA GLY A 93 -11.65 1.54 -8.48
C GLY A 93 -10.53 1.51 -7.43
N ILE A 94 -10.84 1.71 -6.14
CA ILE A 94 -9.87 1.55 -5.05
C ILE A 94 -9.37 0.11 -5.00
N MET A 95 -10.30 -0.85 -5.02
CA MET A 95 -9.96 -2.28 -4.98
C MET A 95 -9.04 -2.67 -6.13
N LEU A 96 -9.39 -2.30 -7.36
CA LEU A 96 -8.60 -2.58 -8.57
C LEU A 96 -7.25 -1.89 -8.51
N PHE A 97 -7.22 -0.61 -8.09
CA PHE A 97 -5.99 0.15 -7.97
C PHE A 97 -5.02 -0.52 -6.99
N VAL A 98 -5.50 -0.95 -5.82
CA VAL A 98 -4.71 -1.65 -4.80
C VAL A 98 -4.35 -3.08 -5.24
N ALA A 99 -5.16 -3.76 -6.04
CA ALA A 99 -4.90 -5.12 -6.50
C ALA A 99 -3.72 -5.21 -7.49
N VAL A 100 -3.49 -4.14 -8.26
CA VAL A 100 -2.46 -4.14 -9.31
C VAL A 100 -1.05 -4.13 -8.67
N PRO A 101 -0.15 -5.04 -9.08
CA PRO A 101 1.20 -5.15 -8.53
C PRO A 101 2.17 -4.12 -9.13
N VAL A 102 1.74 -2.87 -9.32
CA VAL A 102 2.55 -1.78 -9.88
C VAL A 102 3.10 -0.90 -8.76
N PRO A 103 4.36 -0.43 -8.84
CA PRO A 103 4.92 0.48 -7.84
C PRO A 103 4.08 1.75 -7.73
N GLY A 104 3.65 2.05 -6.50
CA GLY A 104 2.85 3.23 -6.20
C GLY A 104 1.37 3.14 -6.59
N SER A 105 0.82 1.97 -6.95
CA SER A 105 -0.62 1.67 -6.97
C SER A 105 -1.04 0.88 -5.73
N GLY A 106 -0.62 1.41 -4.58
CA GLY A 106 -0.62 0.70 -3.31
C GLY A 106 -1.83 0.93 -2.41
N ALA A 107 -1.92 0.21 -1.30
CA ALA A 107 -2.90 0.46 -0.24
C ALA A 107 -2.77 1.88 0.32
N TRP A 108 -1.55 2.39 0.51
CA TRP A 108 -1.29 3.78 0.88
C TRP A 108 -1.85 4.74 -0.15
N THR A 109 -1.46 4.59 -1.42
CA THR A 109 -1.85 5.54 -2.47
C THR A 109 -3.35 5.46 -2.75
N GLY A 110 -3.95 4.26 -2.71
CA GLY A 110 -5.38 4.06 -2.87
C GLY A 110 -6.20 4.67 -1.73
N CYS A 111 -5.77 4.49 -0.48
CA CYS A 111 -6.41 5.13 0.68
C CYS A 111 -6.22 6.65 0.68
N LEU A 112 -5.03 7.13 0.29
CA LEU A 112 -4.78 8.56 0.15
C LEU A 112 -5.66 9.17 -0.95
N LEU A 113 -5.80 8.52 -2.10
CA LEU A 113 -6.75 8.94 -3.14
C LEU A 113 -8.17 8.97 -2.62
N ALA A 114 -8.60 7.95 -1.87
CA ALA A 114 -9.93 7.94 -1.28
C ALA A 114 -10.16 9.14 -0.34
N VAL A 115 -9.18 9.48 0.49
CA VAL A 115 -9.24 10.67 1.37
C VAL A 115 -9.26 11.96 0.56
N LEU A 116 -8.38 12.12 -0.43
CA LEU A 116 -8.31 13.33 -1.25
C LEU A 116 -9.55 13.55 -2.13
N LEU A 117 -10.23 12.47 -2.52
CA LEU A 117 -11.48 12.50 -3.28
C LEU A 117 -12.73 12.59 -2.38
N GLY A 118 -12.55 12.62 -1.05
CA GLY A 118 -13.66 12.73 -0.10
C GLY A 118 -14.58 11.49 -0.05
N LEU A 119 -14.06 10.30 -0.36
CA LEU A 119 -14.82 9.06 -0.30
C LEU A 119 -15.07 8.60 1.14
N ASP A 120 -16.14 7.81 1.34
CA ASP A 120 -16.46 7.28 2.66
C ASP A 120 -15.35 6.35 3.18
N LYS A 121 -14.87 6.63 4.40
CA LYS A 121 -13.72 5.93 5.01
C LYS A 121 -14.00 4.43 5.21
N LYS A 122 -15.23 4.05 5.59
CA LYS A 122 -15.57 2.64 5.87
C LYS A 122 -15.66 1.82 4.59
N LYS A 123 -16.30 2.36 3.55
CA LYS A 123 -16.38 1.72 2.24
C LYS A 123 -15.00 1.64 1.57
N SER A 124 -14.20 2.69 1.72
CA SER A 124 -12.81 2.72 1.22
C SER A 124 -11.93 1.70 1.93
N PHE A 125 -12.11 1.50 3.24
CA PHE A 125 -11.42 0.45 4.01
C PHE A 125 -11.74 -0.95 3.46
N LEU A 126 -13.03 -1.27 3.25
CA LEU A 126 -13.43 -2.57 2.71
C LEU A 126 -12.90 -2.80 1.29
N ALA A 127 -12.95 -1.77 0.45
CA ALA A 127 -12.40 -1.83 -0.90
C ALA A 127 -10.88 -2.06 -0.91
N ALA A 128 -10.14 -1.33 -0.06
CA ALA A 128 -8.70 -1.47 0.09
C ALA A 128 -8.32 -2.85 0.64
N LEU A 129 -9.09 -3.40 1.58
CA LEU A 129 -8.88 -4.77 2.08
C LEU A 129 -9.09 -5.81 0.97
N GLY A 130 -10.16 -5.71 0.19
CA GLY A 130 -10.36 -6.63 -0.94
C GLY A 130 -9.22 -6.55 -1.95
N GLY A 131 -8.76 -5.33 -2.26
CA GLY A 131 -7.60 -5.13 -3.15
C GLY A 131 -6.31 -5.68 -2.55
N LEU A 132 -6.12 -5.57 -1.23
CA LEU A 132 -4.97 -6.10 -0.51
C LEU A 132 -4.87 -7.62 -0.62
N PHE A 133 -5.99 -8.34 -0.45
CA PHE A 133 -6.00 -9.79 -0.59
C PHE A 133 -5.69 -10.24 -2.02
N ILE A 134 -6.29 -9.56 -3.02
CA ILE A 134 -5.99 -9.84 -4.43
C ILE A 134 -4.51 -9.58 -4.74
N ALA A 135 -3.98 -8.43 -4.32
CA ALA A 135 -2.56 -8.09 -4.48
C ALA A 135 -1.66 -9.11 -3.79
N GLY A 136 -2.05 -9.60 -2.60
CA GLY A 136 -1.31 -10.62 -1.88
C GLY A 136 -1.19 -11.93 -2.64
N VAL A 137 -2.29 -12.44 -3.21
CA VAL A 137 -2.26 -13.65 -4.05
C VAL A 137 -1.37 -13.44 -5.28
N VAL A 138 -1.53 -12.31 -5.98
CA VAL A 138 -0.73 -11.98 -7.17
C VAL A 138 0.77 -11.88 -6.82
N MET A 139 1.11 -11.19 -5.74
CA MET A 139 2.50 -11.01 -5.31
C MET A 139 3.14 -12.28 -4.77
N LEU A 140 2.37 -13.21 -4.20
CA LEU A 140 2.88 -14.52 -3.82
C LEU A 140 3.32 -15.31 -5.05
N ILE A 141 2.47 -15.39 -6.09
CA ILE A 141 2.81 -16.07 -7.35
C ILE A 141 4.04 -15.42 -7.99
N PHE A 142 4.08 -14.09 -8.02
CA PHE A 142 5.20 -13.35 -8.61
C PHE A 142 6.51 -13.56 -7.83
N SER A 143 6.49 -13.35 -6.51
CA SER A 143 7.71 -13.32 -5.69
C SER A 143 8.28 -14.71 -5.41
N TYR A 144 7.41 -15.70 -5.22
CA TYR A 144 7.82 -17.05 -4.81
C TYR A 144 7.67 -18.10 -5.91
N GLY A 145 6.85 -17.86 -6.93
CA GLY A 145 6.79 -18.70 -8.12
C GLY A 145 7.83 -18.28 -9.16
N ILE A 146 7.71 -17.07 -9.68
CA ILE A 146 8.53 -16.59 -10.80
C ILE A 146 9.93 -16.17 -10.32
N LEU A 147 10.00 -15.25 -9.36
CA LEU A 147 11.28 -14.67 -8.90
C LEU A 147 12.21 -15.73 -8.30
N LYS A 148 11.68 -16.59 -7.42
CA LYS A 148 12.49 -17.66 -6.80
C LYS A 148 12.95 -18.72 -7.81
N GLY A 149 12.17 -18.99 -8.86
CA GLY A 149 12.59 -19.90 -9.94
C GLY A 149 13.61 -19.31 -10.92
N ILE A 150 13.83 -17.99 -10.91
CA ILE A 150 14.84 -17.31 -11.74
C ILE A 150 16.12 -17.06 -10.93
N VAL A 151 15.99 -16.76 -9.64
CA VAL A 151 17.11 -16.36 -8.76
C VAL A 151 17.68 -17.54 -7.96
N GLY A 152 16.92 -18.61 -7.77
CA GLY A 152 17.35 -19.87 -7.14
C GLY A 152 17.77 -20.90 -8.18
#